data_AF-A0A244ETY0-F1
#
_entry.id   AF-A0A244ETY0-F1
#
_cell.length_a   1.000
_cell.length_b   1.000
_cell.length_c   1.000
_cell.angle_alpha   90.00
_cell.angle_beta   90.00
_cell.angle_gamma   90.00
#
_symmetry.space_group_name_H-M   'P 1'
#
loop_
_entity.id
_entity.type
_entity.pdbx_description
1 polymer ?
#
loop_
_entity_poly.entity_id
_entity_poly.type
_entity_poly.pdbx_seq_one_letter_code
_entity_poly.pdbx_strand_id
1 'polypeptide(L)'
;MLSAATRSSSRREAAARFWLLAHQVSQRSEAERLAHIRAGFAPDWVRMVREALNPGPQQIEALFNASMSTLERRQRQQRSLDPVASERLDRVALIACHALQVFETPERAGQWMVSLDQAHGGRTPLQLCETGMGAAQAHRSLSEHEGVSAMCSNTPVEPL
;
A
#
# COMPACT_ATOMS: atom_id res chain seq x y z
N MET A 1 -2.54 -19.51 -23.82
CA MET A 1 -1.50 -19.06 -22.86
C MET A 1 -1.10 -17.63 -23.23
N LEU A 2 -1.14 -16.68 -22.28
CA LEU A 2 -0.74 -15.28 -22.54
C LEU A 2 0.78 -15.18 -22.79
N SER A 3 1.21 -14.31 -23.70
CA SER A 3 2.65 -14.07 -23.96
C SER A 3 3.36 -13.41 -22.77
N ALA A 4 4.70 -13.46 -22.72
CA ALA A 4 5.47 -12.79 -21.67
C ALA A 4 5.25 -11.26 -21.65
N ALA A 5 5.16 -10.63 -22.83
CA ALA A 5 4.86 -9.20 -22.97
C ALA A 5 3.44 -8.84 -22.51
N THR A 6 2.46 -9.70 -22.79
CA THR A 6 1.09 -9.49 -22.31
C THR A 6 0.99 -9.62 -20.79
N ARG A 7 1.75 -10.55 -20.19
CA ARG A 7 1.84 -10.68 -18.73
C ARG A 7 2.48 -9.45 -18.09
N SER A 8 3.59 -8.94 -18.63
CA SER A 8 4.24 -7.74 -18.07
C SER A 8 3.37 -6.49 -18.19
N SER A 9 2.61 -6.35 -19.29
CA SER A 9 1.61 -5.30 -19.45
C SER A 9 0.50 -5.38 -18.41
N SER A 10 -0.08 -6.57 -18.21
CA SER A 10 -1.15 -6.78 -17.24
C SER A 10 -0.72 -6.51 -15.79
N ARG A 11 0.54 -6.85 -15.43
CA ARG A 11 1.11 -6.52 -14.12
C ARG A 11 1.26 -5.03 -13.91
N ARG A 12 1.82 -4.31 -14.88
CA ARG A 12 1.96 -2.84 -14.83
C ARG A 12 0.60 -2.14 -14.73
N GLU A 13 -0.40 -2.62 -15.45
CA GLU A 13 -1.76 -2.09 -15.34
C GLU A 13 -2.34 -2.32 -13.94
N ALA A 14 -2.14 -3.49 -13.35
CA ALA A 14 -2.57 -3.79 -11.98
C ALA A 14 -1.93 -2.85 -10.96
N ALA A 15 -0.62 -2.63 -11.10
CA ALA A 15 0.14 -1.74 -10.25
C ALA A 15 -0.35 -0.29 -10.39
N ALA A 16 -0.52 0.21 -11.62
CA ALA A 16 -1.05 1.54 -11.86
C ALA A 16 -2.47 1.71 -11.27
N ARG A 17 -3.32 0.70 -11.38
CA ARG A 17 -4.67 0.71 -10.79
C ARG A 17 -4.64 0.74 -9.27
N PHE A 18 -3.69 0.07 -8.61
CA PHE A 18 -3.51 0.21 -7.16
C PHE A 18 -3.32 1.67 -6.76
N TRP A 19 -2.35 2.35 -7.36
CA TRP A 19 -2.02 3.75 -7.01
C TRP A 19 -3.17 4.71 -7.29
N LEU A 20 -3.86 4.54 -8.43
CA LEU A 20 -5.06 5.30 -8.74
C LEU A 20 -6.15 5.12 -7.69
N LEU A 21 -6.45 3.87 -7.32
CA LEU A 21 -7.50 3.58 -6.35
C LEU A 21 -7.10 3.98 -4.93
N ALA A 22 -5.81 3.90 -4.58
CA ALA A 22 -5.29 4.38 -3.30
C ALA A 22 -5.50 5.90 -3.16
N HIS A 23 -5.22 6.66 -4.22
CA HIS A 23 -5.55 8.08 -4.28
C HIS A 23 -7.06 8.32 -4.15
N GLN A 24 -7.90 7.54 -4.84
CA GLN A 24 -9.36 7.68 -4.67
C GLN A 24 -9.83 7.37 -3.25
N VAL A 25 -9.21 6.40 -2.55
CA VAL A 25 -9.52 6.11 -1.15
C VAL A 25 -9.16 7.29 -0.26
N SER A 26 -8.01 7.95 -0.47
CA SER A 26 -7.61 9.10 0.35
C SER A 26 -8.48 10.34 0.16
N GLN A 27 -9.16 10.47 -0.99
CA GLN A 27 -10.09 11.56 -1.26
C GLN A 27 -11.51 11.33 -0.72
N ARG A 28 -11.83 10.13 -0.20
CA ARG A 28 -13.15 9.83 0.37
C ARG A 28 -13.25 10.32 1.81
N SER A 29 -14.46 10.73 2.19
CA SER A 29 -14.79 10.99 3.58
C SER A 29 -14.69 9.72 4.44
N GLU A 30 -14.55 9.91 5.76
CA GLU A 30 -14.53 8.79 6.70
C GLU A 30 -15.81 7.93 6.62
N ALA A 31 -16.97 8.57 6.45
CA ALA A 31 -18.25 7.87 6.33
C ALA A 31 -18.29 6.95 5.10
N GLU A 32 -17.81 7.42 3.95
CA GLU A 32 -17.73 6.63 2.72
C GLU A 32 -16.73 5.47 2.85
N ARG A 33 -15.55 5.73 3.44
CA ARG A 33 -14.55 4.70 3.70
C ARG A 33 -15.08 3.61 4.62
N LEU A 34 -15.74 3.99 5.72
CA LEU A 34 -16.41 3.05 6.62
C LEU A 34 -17.50 2.25 5.91
N ALA A 35 -18.27 2.86 5.01
CA ALA A 35 -19.27 2.15 4.20
C ALA A 35 -18.61 1.13 3.26
N HIS A 36 -17.53 1.50 2.58
CA HIS A 36 -16.77 0.60 1.70
C HIS A 36 -16.12 -0.56 2.47
N ILE A 37 -15.56 -0.29 3.65
CA ILE A 37 -14.98 -1.33 4.53
C ILE A 37 -16.06 -2.33 4.94
N ARG A 38 -17.25 -1.86 5.34
CA ARG A 38 -18.37 -2.74 5.70
C ARG A 38 -18.90 -3.55 4.52
N ALA A 39 -18.98 -2.96 3.34
CA ALA A 39 -19.39 -3.65 2.11
C ALA A 39 -18.34 -4.68 1.64
N GLY A 40 -17.08 -4.44 1.97
CA GLY A 40 -15.94 -5.24 1.55
C GLY A 40 -15.37 -4.78 0.21
N PHE A 41 -14.05 -4.61 0.13
CA PHE A 41 -13.39 -4.27 -1.14
C PHE A 41 -13.40 -5.45 -2.12
N ALA A 42 -13.37 -5.14 -3.42
CA ALA A 42 -13.29 -6.15 -4.47
C ALA A 42 -12.03 -7.03 -4.32
N PRO A 43 -12.10 -8.34 -4.63
CA PRO A 43 -10.97 -9.25 -4.44
C PRO A 43 -9.76 -8.92 -5.32
N ASP A 44 -9.97 -8.18 -6.41
CA ASP A 44 -8.91 -7.72 -7.32
C ASP A 44 -7.86 -6.85 -6.62
N TRP A 45 -8.19 -6.22 -5.49
CA TRP A 45 -7.23 -5.47 -4.69
C TRP A 45 -6.04 -6.30 -4.22
N VAL A 46 -6.23 -7.60 -3.98
CA VAL A 46 -5.13 -8.51 -3.63
C VAL A 46 -4.09 -8.54 -4.75
N ARG A 47 -4.55 -8.66 -6.01
CA ARG A 47 -3.66 -8.64 -7.17
C ARG A 47 -3.00 -7.27 -7.33
N MET A 48 -3.77 -6.19 -7.22
CA MET A 48 -3.25 -4.82 -7.37
C MET A 48 -2.17 -4.50 -6.35
N VAL A 49 -2.36 -4.85 -5.06
CA VAL A 49 -1.35 -4.70 -4.00
C VAL A 49 -0.10 -5.52 -4.30
N ARG A 50 -0.27 -6.79 -4.73
CA ARG A 50 0.86 -7.68 -5.05
C ARG A 50 1.73 -7.13 -6.18
N GLU A 51 1.11 -6.62 -7.23
CA GLU A 51 1.84 -6.09 -8.38
C GLU A 51 2.43 -4.70 -8.11
N ALA A 52 1.80 -3.89 -7.26
CA ALA A 52 2.29 -2.55 -6.93
C ALA A 52 3.43 -2.54 -5.92
N LEU A 53 3.34 -3.36 -4.87
CA LEU A 53 4.27 -3.33 -3.74
C LEU A 53 5.27 -4.50 -3.76
N ASN A 54 5.00 -5.54 -4.56
CA ASN A 54 5.78 -6.78 -4.63
C ASN A 54 6.16 -7.39 -3.24
N PRO A 55 5.21 -7.51 -2.29
CA PRO A 55 5.48 -8.06 -0.98
C PRO A 55 5.71 -9.57 -1.01
N GLY A 56 6.37 -10.10 0.01
CA GLY A 56 6.53 -11.54 0.19
C GLY A 56 5.19 -12.25 0.43
N PRO A 57 5.07 -13.56 0.13
CA PRO A 57 3.82 -14.32 0.29
C PRO A 57 3.24 -14.23 1.72
N GLN A 58 4.09 -14.32 2.74
CA GLN A 58 3.67 -14.26 4.15
C GLN A 58 3.09 -12.89 4.52
N GLN A 59 3.62 -11.80 3.94
CA GLN A 59 3.10 -10.46 4.20
C GLN A 59 1.70 -10.28 3.60
N ILE A 60 1.43 -10.88 2.43
CA ILE A 60 0.09 -10.88 1.82
C ILE A 60 -0.90 -11.67 2.66
N GLU A 61 -0.51 -12.87 3.11
CA GLU A 61 -1.39 -13.71 3.92
C GLU A 61 -1.71 -13.05 5.26
N ALA A 62 -0.70 -12.45 5.90
CA ALA A 62 -0.87 -11.69 7.14
C ALA A 62 -1.79 -10.48 6.93
N LEU A 63 -1.55 -9.68 5.89
CA LEU A 63 -2.34 -8.48 5.60
C LEU A 63 -3.82 -8.82 5.42
N PHE A 64 -4.15 -9.79 4.58
CA PHE A 64 -5.54 -10.15 4.27
C PHE A 64 -6.13 -11.20 5.22
N ASN A 65 -5.38 -11.64 6.24
CA ASN A 65 -5.78 -12.67 7.19
C ASN A 65 -6.33 -13.95 6.51
N ALA A 66 -5.68 -14.38 5.43
CA ALA A 66 -6.13 -15.51 4.63
C ALA A 66 -4.97 -16.12 3.84
N SER A 67 -4.98 -17.43 3.68
CA SER A 67 -4.00 -18.14 2.86
C SER A 67 -4.06 -17.69 1.39
N MET A 68 -2.94 -17.81 0.67
CA MET A 68 -2.88 -17.54 -0.78
C MET A 68 -3.95 -18.32 -1.54
N SER A 69 -4.15 -19.60 -1.19
CA SER A 69 -5.20 -20.45 -1.79
C SER A 69 -6.62 -19.91 -1.56
N THR A 70 -6.89 -19.32 -0.39
CA THR A 70 -8.18 -18.70 -0.07
C THR A 70 -8.36 -17.39 -0.83
N LEU A 71 -7.31 -16.58 -0.94
CA LEU A 71 -7.34 -15.32 -1.69
C LEU A 71 -7.57 -15.56 -3.19
N GLU A 72 -6.90 -16.56 -3.77
CA GLU A 72 -7.13 -16.96 -5.16
C GLU A 72 -8.54 -17.50 -5.37
N ARG A 73 -9.06 -18.30 -4.44
CA ARG A 73 -10.45 -18.79 -4.50
C ARG A 73 -11.44 -17.62 -4.47
N ARG A 74 -11.24 -16.64 -3.59
CA ARG A 74 -12.08 -15.42 -3.53
C ARG A 74 -12.05 -14.65 -4.85
N GLN A 75 -10.88 -14.48 -5.46
CA GLN A 75 -10.74 -13.84 -6.79
C GLN A 75 -11.50 -14.59 -7.88
N ARG A 76 -11.35 -15.92 -7.97
CA ARG A 76 -12.09 -16.74 -8.97
C ARG A 76 -13.61 -16.65 -8.79
N GLN A 77 -14.06 -16.54 -7.54
CA GLN A 77 -15.48 -16.43 -7.19
C GLN A 77 -15.99 -14.97 -7.21
N GLN A 78 -15.13 -13.99 -7.52
CA GLN A 78 -15.46 -12.57 -7.45
C GLN A 78 -16.07 -12.16 -6.09
N ARG A 79 -15.63 -12.81 -5.02
CA ARG A 79 -16.13 -12.58 -3.66
C ARG A 79 -15.33 -11.47 -2.99
N SER A 80 -16.02 -10.45 -2.49
CA SER A 80 -15.40 -9.35 -1.73
C SER A 80 -14.56 -9.83 -0.55
N LEU A 81 -13.58 -9.01 -0.19
CA LEU A 81 -12.83 -9.14 1.04
C LEU A 81 -13.77 -8.98 2.24
N ASP A 82 -13.47 -9.68 3.33
CA ASP A 82 -14.18 -9.47 4.58
C ASP A 82 -13.86 -8.08 5.17
N PRO A 83 -14.64 -7.59 6.14
CA PRO A 83 -14.44 -6.26 6.71
C PRO A 83 -13.07 -6.04 7.34
N VAL A 84 -12.47 -7.08 7.95
CA VAL A 84 -11.15 -6.97 8.59
C VAL A 84 -10.05 -6.79 7.56
N ALA A 85 -10.05 -7.62 6.51
CA ALA A 85 -9.14 -7.49 5.38
C ALA A 85 -9.34 -6.15 4.64
N SER A 86 -10.59 -5.69 4.54
CA SER A 86 -10.96 -4.43 3.90
C SER A 86 -10.48 -3.21 4.69
N GLU A 87 -10.58 -3.25 6.02
CA GLU A 87 -10.09 -2.18 6.89
C GLU A 87 -8.55 -2.07 6.83
N ARG A 88 -7.84 -3.20 6.84
CA ARG A 88 -6.38 -3.22 6.68
C ARG A 88 -5.96 -2.69 5.31
N LEU A 89 -6.67 -3.06 4.26
CA LEU A 89 -6.43 -2.57 2.91
C LEU A 89 -6.65 -1.06 2.78
N ASP A 90 -7.70 -0.52 3.43
CA ASP A 90 -7.95 0.91 3.49
C ASP A 90 -6.77 1.67 4.15
N ARG A 91 -6.20 1.14 5.24
CA ARG A 91 -4.97 1.70 5.84
C ARG A 91 -3.77 1.63 4.90
N VAL A 92 -3.59 0.51 4.18
CA VAL A 92 -2.54 0.38 3.17
C VAL A 92 -2.68 1.42 2.07
N ALA A 93 -3.91 1.66 1.60
CA ALA A 93 -4.20 2.66 0.58
C ALA A 93 -3.84 4.09 1.04
N LEU A 94 -4.19 4.44 2.28
CA LEU A 94 -3.83 5.75 2.84
C LEU A 94 -2.31 5.94 2.97
N ILE A 95 -1.62 4.95 3.55
CA ILE A 95 -0.17 5.04 3.75
C ILE A 95 0.56 5.03 2.42
N ALA A 96 0.13 4.22 1.45
CA ALA A 96 0.69 4.23 0.12
C ALA A 96 0.49 5.60 -0.56
N CYS A 97 -0.69 6.21 -0.46
CA CYS A 97 -0.93 7.54 -0.99
C CYS A 97 -0.01 8.59 -0.36
N HIS A 98 0.17 8.54 0.97
CA HIS A 98 1.09 9.44 1.67
C HIS A 98 2.54 9.20 1.24
N ALA A 99 2.99 7.94 1.19
CA ALA A 99 4.33 7.59 0.71
C ALA A 99 4.58 8.05 -0.73
N LEU A 100 3.57 7.98 -1.60
CA LEU A 100 3.69 8.49 -2.97
C LEU A 100 3.88 10.02 -3.00
N GLN A 101 3.29 10.76 -2.06
CA GLN A 101 3.52 12.21 -1.93
C GLN A 101 4.95 12.51 -1.46
N VAL A 102 5.48 11.73 -0.51
CA VAL A 102 6.84 11.92 0.03
C VAL A 102 7.94 11.50 -0.95
N PHE A 103 7.76 10.36 -1.61
CA PHE A 103 8.79 9.73 -2.46
C PHE A 103 8.61 10.00 -3.95
N GLU A 104 7.53 10.69 -4.33
CA GLU A 104 7.17 11.19 -5.66
C GLU A 104 6.92 10.12 -6.73
N THR A 105 7.48 8.93 -6.59
CA THR A 105 7.33 7.84 -7.57
C THR A 105 6.72 6.58 -6.96
N PRO A 106 5.85 5.88 -7.71
CA PRO A 106 5.29 4.58 -7.32
C PRO A 106 6.34 3.56 -6.92
N GLU A 107 7.48 3.54 -7.62
CA GLU A 107 8.57 2.60 -7.38
C GLU A 107 9.22 2.83 -6.02
N ARG A 108 9.54 4.09 -5.68
CA ARG A 108 10.17 4.44 -4.40
C ARG A 108 9.19 4.26 -3.24
N ALA A 109 7.94 4.68 -3.41
CA ALA A 109 6.89 4.49 -2.41
C ALA A 109 6.61 2.99 -2.16
N GLY A 110 6.52 2.20 -3.23
CA GLY A 110 6.35 0.75 -3.14
C GLY A 110 7.51 0.06 -2.44
N GLN A 111 8.75 0.42 -2.80
CA GLN A 111 9.95 -0.10 -2.13
C GLN A 111 9.94 0.23 -0.63
N TRP A 112 9.59 1.47 -0.25
CA TRP A 112 9.52 1.87 1.16
C TRP A 112 8.45 1.08 1.92
N MET A 113 7.26 0.86 1.33
CA MET A 113 6.16 0.11 1.97
C MET A 113 6.54 -1.31 2.41
N VAL A 114 7.51 -1.94 1.74
CA VAL A 114 7.99 -3.29 2.02
C VAL A 114 9.41 -3.35 2.59
N SER A 115 10.05 -2.20 2.80
CA SER A 115 11.37 -2.12 3.41
C SER A 115 11.26 -2.22 4.93
N LEU A 116 12.22 -2.90 5.56
CA LEU A 116 12.28 -3.01 7.01
C LEU A 116 12.63 -1.66 7.61
N ASP A 117 11.81 -1.22 8.55
CA ASP A 117 12.13 -0.05 9.35
C ASP A 117 12.76 -0.50 10.67
N GLN A 118 14.09 -0.51 10.71
CA GLN A 118 14.87 -0.92 11.87
C GLN A 118 14.67 0.02 13.06
N ALA A 119 14.35 1.30 12.83
CA ALA A 119 14.07 2.26 13.90
C ALA A 119 12.75 1.93 14.63
N HIS A 120 11.86 1.18 13.96
CA HIS A 120 10.49 0.93 14.40
C HIS A 120 10.20 -0.54 14.72
N GLY A 121 11.23 -1.28 15.16
CA GLY A 121 11.11 -2.67 15.61
C GLY A 121 11.23 -3.70 14.48
N GLY A 122 11.82 -3.32 13.34
CA GLY A 122 12.12 -4.24 12.23
C GLY A 122 10.87 -4.74 11.51
N ARG A 123 9.78 -3.95 11.52
CA ARG A 123 8.56 -4.23 10.75
C ARG A 123 8.54 -3.36 9.50
N THR A 124 7.92 -3.86 8.43
CA THR A 124 7.66 -3.03 7.24
C THR A 124 6.42 -2.16 7.44
N PRO A 125 6.30 -1.01 6.75
CA PRO A 125 5.07 -0.22 6.78
C PRO A 125 3.81 -1.03 6.41
N LEU A 126 3.92 -1.98 5.47
CA LEU A 126 2.85 -2.90 5.13
C LEU A 126 2.40 -3.77 6.31
N GLN A 127 3.33 -4.29 7.12
CA GLN A 127 3.01 -5.07 8.32
C GLN A 127 2.41 -4.20 9.43
N LEU A 128 2.84 -2.95 9.54
CA LEU A 128 2.27 -2.01 10.52
C LEU A 128 0.77 -1.74 10.25
N CYS A 129 0.32 -1.83 9.00
CA CYS A 129 -1.09 -1.67 8.61
C CYS A 129 -2.05 -2.74 9.16
N GLU A 130 -1.52 -3.85 9.72
CA GLU A 130 -2.34 -4.88 10.36
C GLU A 130 -3.16 -4.33 11.53
N THR A 131 -2.73 -3.22 12.12
CA THR A 131 -3.39 -2.54 13.24
C THR A 131 -3.51 -1.04 13.00
N GLY A 132 -4.49 -0.39 13.63
CA GLY A 132 -4.62 1.07 13.57
C GLY A 132 -3.43 1.81 14.20
N MET A 133 -2.90 1.29 15.33
CA MET A 133 -1.73 1.89 15.99
C MET A 133 -0.47 1.83 15.13
N GLY A 134 -0.22 0.69 14.47
CA GLY A 134 0.91 0.54 13.55
C GLY A 134 0.76 1.45 12.33
N ALA A 135 -0.44 1.57 11.75
CA ALA A 135 -0.66 2.51 10.65
C ALA A 135 -0.35 3.97 11.04
N ALA A 136 -0.75 4.39 12.25
CA ALA A 136 -0.40 5.71 12.77
C ALA A 136 1.12 5.88 12.96
N GLN A 137 1.83 4.82 13.32
CA GLN A 137 3.29 4.82 13.40
C GLN A 137 3.93 5.01 12.02
N ALA A 138 3.48 4.27 11.00
CA ALA A 138 3.98 4.42 9.63
C ALA A 138 3.75 5.84 9.06
N HIS A 139 2.63 6.48 9.37
CA HIS A 139 2.40 7.88 8.98
C HIS A 139 3.40 8.84 9.62
N ARG A 140 3.76 8.64 10.90
CA ARG A 140 4.77 9.49 11.58
C ARG A 140 6.15 9.33 10.94
N SER A 141 6.56 8.09 10.64
CA SER A 141 7.83 7.83 9.94
C SER A 141 7.90 8.57 8.60
N LEU A 142 6.80 8.65 7.85
CA LEU A 142 6.74 9.41 6.60
C LEU A 142 6.93 10.92 6.81
N SER A 143 6.27 11.49 7.81
CA SER A 143 6.43 12.92 8.13
C SER A 143 7.86 13.29 8.55
N GLU A 144 8.58 12.35 9.17
CA GLU A 144 10.02 12.53 9.47
C GLU A 144 10.86 12.57 8.17
N HIS A 145 10.56 11.72 7.19
CA HIS A 145 11.23 11.73 5.88
C HIS A 145 10.96 13.02 5.09
N GLU A 146 9.75 13.59 5.17
CA GLU A 146 9.43 14.89 4.56
C GLU A 146 10.33 16.00 5.12
N GLY A 147 10.53 16.02 6.44
CA GLY A 147 11.39 17.01 7.11
C GLY A 147 12.85 16.93 6.70
N VAL A 148 13.39 15.72 6.48
CA VAL A 148 14.80 15.53 6.06
C VAL A 148 15.01 15.97 4.61
N SER A 149 14.04 15.70 3.72
CA SER A 149 14.11 16.13 2.32
C SER A 149 14.09 17.67 2.18
N ALA A 150 13.31 18.36 3.03
CA ALA A 150 13.27 19.82 3.08
C ALA A 150 14.54 20.47 3.69
N MET A 151 15.29 19.75 4.53
CA MET A 151 16.56 20.25 5.08
C MET A 151 17.73 20.15 4.08
N CYS A 152 17.71 19.15 3.19
CA CYS A 152 18.75 18.99 2.16
C CYS A 152 18.64 19.95 0.97
N SER A 153 17.50 20.64 0.79
CA SER A 153 17.29 21.62 -0.28
C SER A 153 17.67 23.06 0.09
N ASN A 154 18.11 23.30 1.33
CA ASN A 154 18.52 24.61 1.85
C ASN A 154 20.01 24.65 2.25
N THR A 155 20.90 24.19 1.36
CA THR A 155 22.32 24.54 1.47
C THR A 155 22.47 26.02 1.13
N PRO A 156 22.97 26.88 2.04
CA PRO A 156 23.28 28.24 1.67
C PRO A 156 24.42 28.20 0.66
N VAL A 157 24.21 28.84 -0.50
CA VAL A 157 25.29 29.07 -1.47
C VAL A 157 26.22 30.09 -0.81
N GLU A 158 27.30 29.63 -0.22
CA GLU A 158 28.35 30.48 0.34
C GLU A 158 29.09 31.15 -0.82
N PRO A 159 29.18 32.50 -0.86
CA PRO A 159 29.87 33.18 -1.95
C PRO A 159 31.37 33.25 -1.68
N LEU A 160 32.18 32.73 -2.61
CA LEU A 160 33.55 33.15 -2.86
C LEU A 160 33.79 33.27 -4.37
#